data_AF-A0A4V1XE72-F1
#
_entry.id   AF-A0A4V1XE72-F1
#
_cell.length_a   1.000
_cell.length_b   1.000
_cell.length_c   1.000
_cell.angle_alpha   90.00
_cell.angle_beta   90.00
_cell.angle_gamma   90.00
#
_symmetry.space_group_name_H-M   'P 1'
#
loop_
_entity.id
_entity.type
_entity.pdbx_description
1 polymer ?
#
loop_
_entity_poly.entity_id
_entity_poly.type
_entity_poly.pdbx_seq_one_letter_code
_entity_poly.pdbx_strand_id
1 'polypeptide(L)' 'MLPPVDVAVLKNNPDFERVYRKVTGILLNPDGSTRNDALAKKREAVRERTSPKGDKTPSPAARPQDCHTIAGI' A
#
# COMPACT_ATOMS: atom_id res chain seq x y z
N MET A 1 15.08 -0.53 0.64
CA MET A 1 16.17 -0.27 -0.31
C MET A 1 15.65 0.64 -1.41
N LEU A 2 16.19 1.85 -1.51
CA LEU A 2 15.90 2.72 -2.66
C LEU A 2 16.64 2.21 -3.90
N PRO A 3 16.01 2.21 -5.07
CA PRO A 3 16.71 1.89 -6.31
C PRO A 3 17.80 2.94 -6.58
N PRO A 4 18.94 2.55 -7.17
CA PRO A 4 19.97 3.50 -7.56
C PRO A 4 19.39 4.49 -8.59
N VAL A 5 19.62 5.78 -8.37
CA VAL A 5 19.21 6.84 -9.30
C VAL A 5 20.35 7.12 -10.28
N ASP A 6 20.00 7.35 -11.54
CA ASP A 6 20.98 7.73 -12.55
C ASP A 6 21.46 9.18 -12.31
N VAL A 7 22.78 9.37 -12.32
CA VAL A 7 23.44 10.66 -12.16
C VAL A 7 23.09 11.62 -13.30
N ALA A 8 22.83 11.10 -14.51
CA ALA A 8 22.39 11.92 -15.64
C ALA A 8 21.02 12.57 -15.36
N VAL A 9 20.10 11.87 -14.71
CA VAL A 9 18.78 12.39 -14.34
C VAL A 9 18.89 13.50 -13.30
N LEU A 10 19.79 13.36 -12.33
CA LEU A 10 20.05 14.42 -11.34
C LEU A 10 20.65 15.67 -11.99
N LYS A 11 21.63 15.50 -12.89
CA LYS A 11 22.28 16.62 -13.59
C LYS A 11 21.34 17.35 -14.56
N ASN A 12 20.49 16.60 -15.25
CA ASN A 12 19.53 17.17 -16.22
C ASN A 12 18.35 17.87 -15.53
N ASN A 13 18.10 17.59 -14.25
CA ASN A 13 17.04 18.21 -13.47
C ASN A 13 17.52 18.59 -12.05
N PRO A 14 18.12 19.79 -11.89
CA PRO A 14 18.66 20.24 -10.61
C PRO A 14 17.59 20.45 -9.53
N ASP A 15 16.34 20.69 -9.93
CA ASP A 15 15.21 20.78 -8.99
C ASP A 15 14.89 19.42 -8.38
N PHE A 16 14.89 18.38 -9.21
CA PHE A 16 14.74 17.01 -8.74
C PHE A 16 15.92 16.59 -7.85
N GLU A 17 17.16 16.95 -8.22
CA GLU A 17 18.34 16.66 -7.40
C GLU A 17 18.22 17.23 -5.99
N ARG A 18 17.77 18.49 -5.86
CA ARG A 18 17.57 19.13 -4.57
C ARG A 18 16.56 18.38 -3.70
N VAL A 19 15.44 17.95 -4.28
CA VAL A 19 14.42 17.17 -3.56
C VAL A 19 14.96 15.79 -3.20
N TYR A 20 15.60 15.09 -4.14
CA TYR A 20 16.20 13.78 -3.95
C TYR A 20 17.18 13.79 -2.77
N ARG A 21 18.13 14.74 -2.76
CA ARG A 21 19.11 14.90 -1.67
C ARG A 21 18.47 15.19 -0.33
N LYS A 22 17.41 16.01 -0.31
CA LYS A 22 16.69 16.33 0.93
C LYS A 22 15.98 15.11 1.50
N VAL A 23 15.31 14.34 0.65
CA VAL A 23 14.60 13.12 1.04
C VAL A 23 15.58 12.05 1.51
N THR A 24 16.62 11.74 0.73
CA THR A 24 17.57 10.67 1.04
C THR A 24 18.53 11.02 2.18
N GLY A 25 18.91 12.29 2.33
CA GLY A 25 19.87 12.71 3.36
C GLY A 25 19.23 13.02 4.72
N ILE A 26 18.02 13.58 4.74
CA ILE A 26 17.40 14.10 5.97
C ILE A 26 16.26 13.21 6.45
N LEU A 27 15.46 12.67 5.53
CA LEU A 27 14.20 12.00 5.88
C LEU A 27 14.33 10.48 5.93
N LEU A 28 15.26 9.90 5.17
CA LEU A 28 15.44 8.46 5.05
C LEU A 28 16.74 8.00 5.69
N ASN A 29 16.72 6.76 6.17
CA ASN A 29 17.88 6.00 6.60
C ASN A 29 18.65 5.51 5.36
N PRO A 30 19.91 5.07 5.51
CA PRO A 30 20.72 4.57 4.39
C PRO A 30 20.11 3.35 3.66
N ASP A 31 19.33 2.54 4.36
CA ASP A 31 18.59 1.40 3.82
C ASP A 31 17.30 1.79 3.07
N GLY A 32 16.96 3.09 3.09
CA GLY A 32 15.76 3.67 2.48
C GLY A 32 14.51 3.62 3.36
N SER A 33 14.61 3.18 4.62
CA SER A 33 13.51 3.28 5.58
C SER A 33 13.34 4.73 6.07
N THR A 34 12.18 5.11 6.58
CA THR A 34 11.97 6.49 7.08
C THR A 34 12.61 6.67 8.45
N ARG A 35 13.39 7.75 8.65
CA ARG A 35 14.09 8.02 9.94
C ARG A 35 13.16 8.24 11.12
N ASN A 36 11.98 8.81 10.88
CA ASN A 36 11.03 9.16 11.93
C ASN A 36 9.74 8.35 11.79
N ASP A 37 9.68 7.22 12.49
CA ASP A 37 8.50 6.35 12.58
C ASP A 37 7.39 6.88 13.48
N ALA A 38 7.55 8.04 14.15
CA ALA A 38 6.46 8.63 14.92
C ALA A 38 5.25 8.97 14.04
N LEU A 39 5.49 9.38 12.78
CA LEU A 39 4.43 9.56 11.78
C LEU A 39 3.92 8.22 11.22
N ALA A 40 4.76 7.17 11.19
CA ALA A 40 4.31 5.83 10.83
C ALA A 40 3.32 5.28 11.85
N LYS A 41 3.56 5.45 13.16
CA LYS A 41 2.58 5.11 14.22
C LYS A 41 1.24 5.82 14.04
N LYS A 42 1.25 7.11 13.68
CA LYS A 42 0.01 7.85 13.38
C LYS A 42 -0.71 7.29 12.15
N ARG A 43 0.02 6.92 11.09
CA ARG A 43 -0.54 6.28 9.90
C ARG A 43 -1.08 4.88 10.19
N GLU A 44 -0.41 4.11 11.04
CA GLU A 44 -0.88 2.80 11.50
C GLU A 44 -2.18 2.94 12.31
N ALA A 45 -2.25 3.90 13.22
CA ALA A 45 -3.47 4.18 14.00
C ALA A 45 -4.65 4.64 13.13
N VAL A 46 -4.38 5.36 12.03
CA VAL A 46 -5.41 5.69 11.04
C VAL A 46 -5.80 4.46 10.23
N ARG A 47 -4.83 3.66 9.79
CA ARG A 47 -5.06 2.42 9.06
C ARG A 47 -5.89 1.44 9.88
N GLU A 48 -5.65 1.30 11.17
CA GLU A 48 -6.47 0.48 12.08
C GLU A 48 -7.94 0.95 12.10
N ARG A 49 -8.17 2.26 12.05
CA ARG A 49 -9.53 2.85 12.05
C ARG A 49 -10.23 2.76 10.70
N THR A 50 -9.48 2.70 9.60
CA THR A 50 -10.03 2.69 8.22
C THR A 50 -9.95 1.33 7.55
N SER A 51 -9.29 0.34 8.17
CA SER A 51 -9.36 -1.05 7.72
C SER A 51 -10.80 -1.52 7.97
N PRO A 52 -11.54 -1.99 6.96
CA PRO A 52 -12.80 -2.64 7.23
C PRO A 52 -12.49 -3.86 8.09
N LYS A 53 -12.88 -3.82 9.37
CA LYS A 53 -12.92 -5.00 10.23
C LYS A 53 -13.78 -6.02 9.49
N GLY A 54 -13.15 -7.06 8.98
CA GLY A 54 -13.86 -8.28 8.66
C GLY A 54 -14.63 -8.73 9.89
N ASP A 55 -15.85 -9.18 9.64
CA ASP A 55 -16.72 -10.04 10.46
C ASP A 55 -17.78 -9.32 11.31
N LYS A 56 -19.08 -9.64 11.23
CA LYS A 56 -19.76 -10.84 10.72
C LYS A 56 -21.10 -10.48 10.06
N THR A 57 -21.22 -10.61 8.75
CA THR A 57 -22.52 -10.93 8.14
C THR A 57 -22.59 -12.45 8.13
N PRO A 58 -23.60 -13.11 8.75
CA PRO A 58 -23.75 -14.54 8.59
C PRO A 58 -23.94 -14.82 7.11
N SER A 59 -23.04 -15.63 6.55
CA SER A 59 -23.15 -16.15 5.19
C SER A 59 -24.56 -16.73 5.01
N PRO A 60 -25.38 -16.23 4.07
CA PRO A 60 -26.68 -16.84 3.84
C PRO A 60 -26.43 -18.27 3.37
N ALA A 61 -27.01 -19.19 4.13
CA ALA A 61 -26.93 -20.63 3.95
C ALA A 61 -26.94 -21.04 2.48
N ALA A 62 -26.08 -22.02 2.17
CA ALA A 62 -26.00 -22.70 0.89
C ALA A 62 -27.36 -22.81 0.22
N ARG A 63 -27.50 -22.16 -0.94
CA ARG A 63 -28.58 -22.50 -1.87
C ARG A 63 -28.34 -23.94 -2.31
N PRO A 64 -29.26 -24.89 -2.06
CA PRO A 64 -29.18 -26.16 -2.75
C PRO A 64 -29.32 -25.86 -4.25
N GLN A 65 -28.34 -26.32 -5.03
CA GLN A 65 -28.51 -26.36 -6.47
C GLN A 65 -29.46 -27.51 -6.75
N ASP A 66 -30.74 -27.19 -6.93
CA ASP A 66 -31.70 -28.13 -7.48
C ASP A 66 -31.34 -28.34 -8.96
N CYS A 67 -30.51 -29.36 -9.19
CA CYS A 67 -30.25 -29.91 -10.50
C CYS A 67 -31.39 -30.85 -10.92
N HIS A 68 -31.73 -30.82 -12.21
CA HIS A 68 -32.61 -31.73 -12.97
C HIS A 68 -34.12 -31.53 -12.74
N THR A 69 -34.96 -31.38 -13.78
CA THR A 69 -35.12 -32.34 -14.89
C THR A 69 -35.81 -31.67 -16.09
N ILE A 70 -35.30 -31.93 -17.29
CA ILE A 70 -36.01 -31.73 -18.56
C ILE A 70 -37.19 -32.70 -18.60
N ALA A 71 -38.43 -32.20 -18.66
CA ALA A 71 -39.60 -32.98 -19.05
C ALA A 71 -40.43 -32.14 -20.02
N GLY A 72 -40.74 -32.75 -21.17
CA GLY A 72 -41.19 -32.07 -22.38
C GLY A 72 -42.54 -31.36 -22.30
N ILE A 73 -42.77 -30.50 -23.29
CA ILE A 73 -43.74 -30.62 -24.40
C ILE A 73 -43.29 -29.65 -25.49
#